data_AF-A0A6B9XLA8-F1
#
_entry.id   AF-A0A6B9XLA8-F1
#
_cell.length_a   1.000
_cell.length_b   1.000
_cell.length_c   1.000
_cell.angle_alpha   90.00
_cell.angle_beta   90.00
_cell.angle_gamma   90.00
#
_symmetry.space_group_name_H-M   'P 1'
#
loop_
_entity.id
_entity.type
_entity.pdbx_description
1 polymer ?
#
loop_
_entity_poly.entity_id
_entity_poly.type
_entity_poly.pdbx_seq_one_letter_code
_entity_poly.pdbx_strand_id
1 'polypeptide(L)'
;MGTAKYDHPGYLADAGAAGTYHVGVWCPHGYPAHVHIGRAGSQDDARLRLRIPDGVFQSMPDDMETLCRRAFGQALAEGLLAASEGDFQEVRLRLDAQPWNGPLAAAQPA
;
A
#
# COMPACT_ATOMS: atom_id res chain seq x y z
N MET A 1 -11.63 -22.61 6.98
CA MET A 1 -10.58 -22.10 7.90
C MET A 1 -10.12 -20.77 7.34
N GLY A 2 -10.40 -19.69 8.06
CA GLY A 2 -10.35 -18.33 7.55
C GLY A 2 -8.93 -17.86 7.28
N THR A 3 -8.60 -17.62 6.02
CA THR A 3 -7.59 -16.63 5.66
C THR A 3 -8.14 -15.29 6.15
N ALA A 4 -7.57 -14.75 7.22
CA ALA A 4 -8.06 -13.52 7.83
C ALA A 4 -8.11 -12.42 6.75
N LYS A 5 -9.35 -12.07 6.40
CA LYS A 5 -9.74 -10.87 5.69
C LYS A 5 -9.27 -9.67 6.52
N TYR A 6 -8.31 -8.91 6.00
CA TYR A 6 -7.99 -7.52 6.36
C TYR A 6 -7.58 -7.27 7.83
N ASP A 7 -6.27 -7.32 8.12
CA ASP A 7 -5.73 -6.93 9.45
C ASP A 7 -5.69 -5.38 9.64
N HIS A 8 -5.92 -4.61 8.58
CA HIS A 8 -6.12 -3.17 8.67
C HIS A 8 -7.12 -2.74 7.59
N PRO A 9 -8.10 -1.85 7.87
CA PRO A 9 -8.96 -1.31 6.82
C PRO A 9 -8.16 -0.54 5.76
N GLY A 10 -6.89 -0.23 6.07
CA GLY A 10 -5.98 0.51 5.22
C GLY A 10 -6.26 2.01 5.30
N TYR A 11 -5.77 2.73 4.31
CA TYR A 11 -5.90 4.15 4.17
C TYR A 11 -6.42 4.48 2.77
N LEU A 12 -7.16 5.58 2.66
CA LEU A 12 -7.54 6.20 1.41
C LEU A 12 -6.59 7.36 1.15
N ALA A 13 -5.75 7.21 0.13
CA ALA A 13 -4.84 8.23 -0.37
C ALA A 13 -5.50 8.97 -1.54
N ASP A 14 -5.69 10.28 -1.42
CA ASP A 14 -6.20 11.12 -2.51
C ASP A 14 -5.04 11.78 -3.28
N ALA A 15 -4.73 11.24 -4.46
CA ALA A 15 -3.69 11.78 -5.33
C ALA A 15 -4.18 12.94 -6.23
N GLY A 16 -5.33 13.53 -5.94
CA GLY A 16 -5.90 14.65 -6.69
C GLY A 16 -6.28 14.22 -8.11
N ALA A 17 -5.55 14.74 -9.11
CA ALA A 17 -5.83 14.44 -10.52
C ALA A 17 -5.63 12.96 -10.88
N ALA A 18 -4.73 12.27 -10.19
CA ALA A 18 -4.58 10.81 -10.32
C ALA A 18 -5.72 10.06 -9.60
N GLY A 19 -6.54 10.72 -8.79
CA GLY A 19 -7.70 10.21 -8.04
C GLY A 19 -7.35 9.46 -6.76
N THR A 20 -8.34 8.75 -6.20
CA THR A 20 -8.22 8.14 -4.88
C THR A 20 -7.81 6.67 -4.94
N TYR A 21 -6.98 6.23 -4.00
CA TYR A 21 -6.43 4.88 -3.90
C TYR A 21 -6.56 4.33 -2.48
N HIS A 22 -6.90 3.05 -2.36
CA HIS A 22 -6.72 2.29 -1.12
C HIS A 22 -5.27 1.84 -1.00
N VAL A 23 -4.68 2.09 0.17
CA VAL A 23 -3.32 1.68 0.54
C VAL A 23 -3.38 0.92 1.85
N GLY A 24 -2.95 -0.33 1.88
CA GLY A 24 -3.04 -1.15 3.09
C GLY A 24 -1.87 -2.11 3.24
N VAL A 25 -1.40 -2.32 4.46
CA VAL A 25 -0.38 -3.33 4.76
C VAL A 25 -1.05 -4.69 4.88
N TRP A 26 -0.48 -5.69 4.21
CA TRP A 26 -0.94 -7.06 4.25
C TRP A 26 0.19 -7.97 4.74
N CYS A 27 -0.10 -8.75 5.77
CA CYS A 27 0.85 -9.63 6.45
C CYS A 27 0.33 -11.08 6.40
N PRO A 28 0.57 -11.83 5.31
CA PRO A 28 0.12 -13.21 5.24
C PRO A 28 0.99 -14.11 6.12
N HIS A 29 0.38 -15.11 6.74
CA HIS A 29 1.14 -16.08 7.53
C HIS A 29 2.13 -16.86 6.64
N GLY A 30 3.42 -16.82 6.97
CA GLY A 30 4.48 -17.51 6.23
C GLY A 30 4.97 -16.79 4.96
N TYR A 31 4.52 -15.56 4.70
CA TYR A 31 4.96 -14.75 3.58
C TYR A 31 5.43 -13.37 4.03
N PRO A 32 6.31 -12.71 3.25
CA PRO A 32 6.76 -11.36 3.55
C PRO A 32 5.60 -10.38 3.54
N ALA A 33 5.60 -9.46 4.51
CA ALA A 33 4.62 -8.38 4.54
C ALA A 33 4.73 -7.52 3.26
N HIS A 34 3.61 -7.00 2.78
CA HIS A 34 3.57 -6.18 1.57
C HIS A 34 2.46 -5.14 1.64
N VAL A 35 2.68 -3.98 1.02
CA VAL A 35 1.68 -2.92 0.91
C VAL A 35 0.90 -3.09 -0.39
N HIS A 36 -0.41 -3.17 -0.29
CA HIS A 36 -1.35 -3.20 -1.41
C HIS A 36 -1.79 -1.79 -1.75
N ILE A 37 -1.73 -1.43 -3.02
CA ILE A 37 -2.25 -0.18 -3.57
C ILE A 37 -3.25 -0.52 -4.68
N GLY A 38 -4.49 -0.05 -4.52
CA GLY A 38 -5.57 -0.26 -5.47
C GLY A 38 -6.41 1.01 -5.63
N ARG A 39 -7.09 1.17 -6.75
CA ARG A 39 -7.96 2.34 -6.98
C ARG A 39 -9.21 2.28 -6.10
N ALA A 40 -9.56 3.39 -5.46
CA ALA A 40 -10.82 3.48 -4.71
C ALA A 40 -12.02 3.34 -5.64
N GLY A 41 -13.00 2.51 -5.26
CA GLY A 41 -14.19 2.22 -6.05
C GLY A 41 -14.04 1.07 -7.05
N SER A 42 -12.84 0.52 -7.25
CA SER A 42 -12.65 -0.73 -7.98
C SER A 42 -12.69 -1.89 -7.00
N GLN A 43 -13.69 -2.76 -7.14
CA GLN A 43 -13.85 -3.96 -6.30
C GLN A 43 -12.80 -5.04 -6.62
N ASP A 44 -12.05 -4.83 -7.71
CA ASP A 44 -11.10 -5.74 -8.30
C ASP A 44 -9.68 -5.37 -7.83
N ASP A 45 -9.16 -6.22 -6.92
CA ASP A 45 -7.80 -6.38 -6.41
C ASP A 45 -6.81 -5.21 -6.50
N ALA A 46 -6.13 -4.92 -5.39
CA ALA A 46 -4.95 -4.06 -5.38
C ALA A 46 -3.91 -4.57 -6.41
N ARG A 47 -3.84 -3.88 -7.56
CA ARG A 47 -3.01 -4.25 -8.70
C ARG A 47 -1.55 -3.96 -8.48
N LEU A 48 -1.22 -3.10 -7.53
CA LEU A 48 0.15 -2.77 -7.17
C LEU A 48 0.48 -3.29 -5.77
N ARG A 49 1.58 -4.05 -5.67
CA ARG A 49 2.10 -4.57 -4.39
C ARG A 49 3.54 -4.12 -4.17
N LEU A 50 3.81 -3.59 -2.99
CA LEU A 50 5.15 -3.21 -2.55
C LEU A 50 5.59 -4.17 -1.44
N ARG A 51 6.50 -5.09 -1.78
CA ARG A 51 7.04 -6.07 -0.83
C ARG A 51 7.95 -5.39 0.19
N ILE A 52 7.66 -5.60 1.47
CA ILE A 52 8.47 -5.14 2.58
C ILE A 52 9.61 -6.16 2.79
N PRO A 53 10.87 -5.72 2.93
CA PRO A 53 11.98 -6.63 3.19
C PRO A 53 11.78 -7.50 4.44
N ASP A 54 12.00 -8.81 4.29
CA ASP A 54 11.99 -9.78 5.39
C ASP A 54 13.00 -9.37 6.48
N GLY A 55 12.57 -9.47 7.74
CA GLY A 55 13.37 -9.11 8.92
C GLY A 55 13.33 -7.63 9.31
N VAL A 56 12.90 -6.72 8.43
CA VAL A 56 12.87 -5.29 8.76
C VAL A 56 11.51 -4.87 9.32
N PHE A 57 10.41 -5.47 8.83
CA PHE A 57 9.04 -5.08 9.22
C PHE A 57 8.79 -5.05 10.73
N GLN A 58 9.30 -6.04 11.48
CA GLN A 58 9.13 -6.10 12.94
C GLN A 58 10.05 -5.13 13.71
N SER A 59 11.08 -4.59 13.05
CA SER A 59 12.09 -3.71 13.65
C SER A 59 12.00 -2.27 13.12
N MET A 60 10.98 -1.96 12.32
CA MET A 60 10.79 -0.64 11.75
C MET A 60 10.34 0.37 12.81
N PRO A 61 10.92 1.59 12.82
CA PRO A 61 10.41 2.68 13.63
C PRO A 61 9.16 3.33 13.02
N ASP A 62 8.86 3.05 11.74
CA ASP A 62 7.71 3.61 11.04
C ASP A 62 6.40 2.95 11.51
N ASP A 63 5.45 3.77 11.96
CA ASP A 63 4.06 3.33 12.12
C ASP A 63 3.43 2.94 10.76
N MET A 64 2.33 2.19 10.82
CA MET A 64 1.61 1.70 9.62
C MET A 64 1.23 2.83 8.66
N GLU A 65 0.85 4.01 9.17
CA GLU A 65 0.54 5.18 8.33
C GLU A 65 1.78 5.63 7.55
N THR A 66 2.90 5.82 8.24
CA THR A 66 4.15 6.27 7.64
C THR A 66 4.64 5.29 6.59
N LEU A 67 4.51 3.99 6.86
CA LEU A 67 4.83 2.93 5.92
C LEU A 67 3.96 3.00 4.65
N CYS A 68 2.64 3.16 4.81
CA CYS A 68 1.71 3.37 3.69
C CYS A 68 2.04 4.64 2.90
N ARG A 69 2.38 5.74 3.58
CA ARG A 69 2.82 6.99 2.94
C ARG A 69 4.08 6.81 2.12
N ARG A 70 5.08 6.06 2.62
CA ARG A 70 6.31 5.76 1.87
C ARG A 70 6.02 4.92 0.64
N ALA A 71 5.22 3.86 0.81
CA ALA A 71 4.82 2.98 -0.29
C ALA A 71 4.09 3.76 -1.40
N PHE A 72 3.15 4.61 -1.00
CA PHE A 72 2.40 5.44 -1.93
C PHE A 72 3.27 6.51 -2.61
N GLY A 73 4.16 7.15 -1.85
CA GLY A 73 5.13 8.11 -2.38
C GLY A 73 6.06 7.49 -3.41
N GLN A 74 6.54 6.27 -3.15
CA GLN A 74 7.33 5.51 -4.13
C GLN A 74 6.50 5.19 -5.38
N ALA A 75 5.27 4.71 -5.22
CA ALA A 75 4.39 4.40 -6.35
C ALA A 75 4.10 5.63 -7.23
N LEU A 76 3.94 6.81 -6.63
CA LEU A 76 3.80 8.08 -7.34
C LEU A 76 5.10 8.49 -8.05
N ALA A 77 6.24 8.44 -7.35
CA ALA A 77 7.53 8.87 -7.89
C ALA A 77 8.00 7.99 -9.06
N GLU A 78 7.70 6.70 -9.01
CA GLU A 78 8.05 5.73 -10.05
C GLU A 78 6.95 5.58 -11.13
N GLY A 79 5.83 6.29 -11.02
CA GLY A 79 4.72 6.21 -11.99
C GLY A 79 4.00 4.86 -12.01
N LEU A 80 4.12 4.07 -10.94
CA LEU A 80 3.58 2.70 -10.84
C LEU A 80 2.04 2.69 -10.76
N LEU A 81 1.42 3.74 -10.23
CA LEU A 81 -0.04 3.80 -10.13
C LEU A 81 -0.71 3.67 -11.50
N ALA A 82 -0.22 4.39 -12.50
CA ALA A 82 -0.73 4.33 -13.87
C ALA A 82 -0.32 3.03 -14.58
N ALA A 83 0.90 2.54 -14.33
CA ALA A 83 1.39 1.29 -14.91
C ALA A 83 0.59 0.07 -14.40
N SER A 84 0.11 0.12 -13.16
CA SER A 84 -0.70 -0.93 -12.54
C SER A 84 -2.18 -0.92 -12.95
N GLU A 85 -2.64 0.05 -13.74
CA GLU A 85 -4.03 0.07 -14.23
C GLU A 85 -4.30 -1.04 -15.26
N GLY A 86 -3.28 -1.51 -15.98
CA GLY A 86 -3.41 -2.58 -16.98
C GLY A 86 -3.11 -3.99 -16.46
N ASP A 87 -2.07 -4.12 -15.63
CA ASP A 87 -1.55 -5.41 -15.17
C ASP A 87 -1.18 -5.37 -13.69
N PHE A 88 -1.18 -6.55 -13.07
CA PHE A 88 -0.64 -6.71 -11.72
C PHE A 88 0.87 -6.43 -11.70
N GLN A 89 1.30 -5.59 -10.76
CA GLN A 89 2.69 -5.24 -10.55
C GLN A 89 3.11 -5.48 -9.09
N GLU A 90 4.27 -6.12 -8.94
CA GLU A 90 4.93 -6.27 -7.65
C GLU A 90 6.32 -5.62 -7.73
N VAL A 91 6.61 -4.72 -6.78
CA VAL A 91 7.92 -4.10 -6.61
C VAL A 91 8.36 -4.20 -5.15
N ARG A 92 9.62 -3.85 -4.89
CA ARG A 92 10.14 -3.81 -3.51
C ARG A 92 9.95 -2.43 -2.91
N LEU A 93 9.44 -2.38 -1.67
CA LEU A 93 9.37 -1.13 -0.91
C LEU A 93 10.78 -0.65 -0.57
N ARG A 94 11.05 0.60 -0.93
CA ARG A 94 12.26 1.32 -0.58
C ARG A 94 12.04 2.04 0.74
N LEU A 95 12.82 1.67 1.76
CA LEU A 95 12.69 2.25 3.09
C LEU A 95 13.28 3.66 3.16
N ASP A 96 14.17 3.98 2.22
CA ASP A 96 14.65 5.33 1.94
C ASP A 96 13.63 6.20 1.20
N ALA A 97 12.52 5.64 0.70
CA ALA A 97 11.49 6.42 0.05
C ALA A 97 10.91 7.46 1.01
N GLN A 98 10.75 8.68 0.53
CA GLN A 98 10.18 9.76 1.31
C GLN A 98 8.69 9.51 1.53
N PRO A 99 8.18 9.58 2.78
CA PRO A 99 6.75 9.48 3.04
C PRO A 99 5.99 10.55 2.27
N TRP A 100 4.94 10.14 1.56
CA TRP A 100 4.04 11.06 0.90
C TRP A 100 3.24 11.90 1.91
N ASN A 101 3.30 13.22 1.75
CA ASN A 101 2.67 14.19 2.66
C ASN A 101 1.26 14.63 2.22
N GLY A 102 0.66 13.96 1.25
CA GLY A 102 -0.68 14.31 0.78
C GLY A 102 -1.82 13.81 1.67
N PRO A 103 -3.07 14.09 1.27
CA PRO A 103 -4.26 13.73 2.01
C PRO A 103 -4.41 12.21 2.08
N LEU A 104 -4.25 11.69 3.30
CA LEU A 104 -4.39 10.28 3.64
C LEU A 104 -5.40 10.20 4.78
N ALA A 105 -6.47 9.43 4.58
CA ALA A 105 -7.48 9.17 5.60
C ALA A 105 -7.50 7.69 5.96
N ALA A 106 -7.74 7.34 7.23
CA ALA A 106 -8.00 5.95 7.58
C ALA A 106 -9.25 5.47 6.83
N ALA A 107 -9.15 4.36 6.11
CA ALA A 107 -10.34 3.76 5.52
C ALA A 107 -11.23 3.27 6.68
N GLN A 108 -12.51 3.61 6.64
CA GLN A 108 -13.44 3.12 7.65
C GLN A 108 -13.75 1.64 7.35
N PRO A 109 -13.74 0.76 8.36
CA PRO A 109 -14.30 -0.57 8.19
C PRO A 109 -15.79 -0.42 7.84
N ALA A 110 -16.22 -1.04 6.74
CA ALA A 110 -17.62 -1.10 6.35
C ALA A 110 -18.44 -1.96 7.32
#